data_AF-A0AAU9ZXE4-F1
#
_entry.id   AF-A0AAU9ZXE4-F1
#
_cell.length_a   1.000
_cell.length_b   1.000
_cell.length_c   1.000
_cell.angle_alpha   90.00
_cell.angle_beta   90.00
_cell.angle_gamma   90.00
#
_symmetry.space_group_name_H-M   'P 1'
#
loop_
_entity.id
_entity.type
_entity.pdbx_description
1 polymer ?
#
loop_
_entity_poly.entity_id
_entity_poly.type
_entity_poly.pdbx_seq_one_letter_code
_entity_poly.pdbx_strand_id
1 'polypeptide(L)'
;MALSSRLWRFLPLRRGAHRSVCQLARPGDSHGHGGVRAFLGSEVIGNTRPFKRGLLFSALSYLGFETYQVFSQAAVVHATAKVEEILQQADYLYESGETEKLYQLLTQYKESEDAELLWRLARASRDIAQLSKTSEEEKKVLVYEALEYAKRALEKNESSFAAHKWYAICISDVGDYEGIKVKIANAYIIKEHFEKAIELNPKDATSIHLMGIWCYTFAEMPWYQRRIAKVLFANPPSSTYEEALKYFHRAEQVDPNFYSKNLLLLGKTYLKLNNKKLAAFWLVKAKGYPAHTEEDKQIQTEAAQLLTGL
;
A
#
# COMPACT_ATOMS: atom_id res chain seq x y z
N MET A 1 -3.46 -30.73 -8.74
CA MET A 1 -4.83 -30.59 -9.29
C MET A 1 -5.33 -29.18 -8.98
N ALA A 2 -5.76 -28.46 -10.03
CA ALA A 2 -6.54 -27.21 -10.13
C ALA A 2 -6.51 -26.19 -8.96
N LEU A 3 -5.91 -25.00 -9.14
CA LEU A 3 -6.51 -23.77 -9.70
C LEU A 3 -7.68 -23.19 -8.89
N SER A 4 -7.46 -22.03 -8.25
CA SER A 4 -8.50 -21.00 -8.12
C SER A 4 -7.88 -19.62 -7.96
N SER A 5 -7.63 -18.96 -9.08
CA SER A 5 -7.50 -17.51 -9.21
C SER A 5 -8.88 -16.86 -9.03
N ARG A 6 -9.08 -16.05 -7.99
CA ARG A 6 -10.30 -15.24 -7.83
C ARG A 6 -10.02 -13.80 -8.26
N LEU A 7 -10.52 -13.49 -9.44
CA LEU A 7 -10.70 -12.14 -9.99
C LEU A 7 -11.55 -11.29 -9.06
N TRP A 8 -11.02 -10.15 -8.61
CA TRP A 8 -11.81 -9.08 -8.02
C TRP A 8 -12.31 -8.14 -9.13
N ARG A 9 -13.62 -8.14 -9.36
CA ARG A 9 -14.34 -7.10 -10.10
C ARG A 9 -15.38 -6.50 -9.16
N PHE A 10 -15.18 -5.26 -8.76
CA PHE A 10 -16.26 -4.39 -8.31
C PHE A 10 -16.26 -3.08 -9.12
N LEU A 11 -17.48 -2.63 -9.38
CA LEU A 11 -17.95 -1.70 -10.42
C LEU A 11 -17.44 -0.25 -10.29
N PRO A 12 -17.51 0.56 -11.38
CA PRO A 12 -16.93 1.88 -11.43
C PRO A 12 -17.82 2.96 -10.80
N LEU A 13 -17.18 3.84 -10.02
CA LEU A 13 -17.75 5.12 -9.60
C LEU A 13 -17.79 6.10 -10.79
N ARG A 14 -19.00 6.59 -11.03
CA ARG A 14 -19.43 7.51 -12.08
C ARG A 14 -18.72 8.87 -11.95
N ARG A 15 -17.78 9.18 -12.88
CA ARG A 15 -17.25 10.54 -13.08
C ARG A 15 -18.26 11.36 -13.89
N GLY A 16 -18.82 12.40 -13.28
CA GLY A 16 -19.49 13.49 -14.00
C GLY A 16 -18.45 14.53 -14.40
N ALA A 17 -18.19 14.68 -15.69
CA ALA A 17 -17.43 15.80 -16.24
C ALA A 17 -18.23 16.43 -17.37
N HIS A 18 -18.76 17.63 -17.09
CA HIS A 18 -19.29 18.56 -18.08
C HIS A 18 -18.11 19.09 -18.92
N ARG A 19 -18.11 18.84 -20.23
CA ARG A 19 -17.49 19.74 -21.22
C ARG A 19 -18.34 19.80 -22.49
N SER A 20 -18.82 21.01 -22.72
CA SER A 20 -19.33 21.57 -23.96
C SER A 20 -18.29 21.50 -25.08
N VAL A 21 -18.69 21.08 -26.29
CA VAL A 21 -18.26 21.68 -27.56
C VAL A 21 -19.35 21.45 -28.62
N CYS A 22 -19.67 22.53 -29.34
CA CYS A 22 -20.60 22.68 -30.44
C CYS A 22 -20.40 21.66 -31.59
N GLN A 23 -21.50 21.17 -32.16
CA GLN A 23 -21.53 20.63 -33.51
C GLN A 23 -22.54 21.41 -34.36
N LEU A 24 -22.03 21.95 -35.47
CA LEU A 24 -22.76 22.61 -36.54
C LEU A 24 -23.58 21.60 -37.34
N ALA A 25 -24.75 22.06 -37.76
CA ALA A 25 -25.77 21.28 -38.43
C ALA A 25 -25.75 21.44 -39.97
N ARG A 26 -26.45 20.47 -40.61
CA ARG A 26 -27.18 20.51 -41.91
C ARG A 26 -26.46 19.98 -43.18
N PRO A 27 -27.20 19.58 -44.24
CA PRO A 27 -27.99 18.33 -44.34
C PRO A 27 -27.87 17.66 -45.75
N GLY A 28 -28.59 16.57 -46.03
CA GLY A 28 -28.72 16.06 -47.40
C GLY A 28 -29.49 14.74 -47.55
N ASP A 29 -30.72 14.84 -48.06
CA ASP A 29 -31.74 13.81 -48.28
C ASP A 29 -31.44 12.71 -49.34
N SER A 30 -32.29 11.66 -49.28
CA SER A 30 -32.99 10.97 -50.41
C SER A 30 -32.58 9.56 -50.87
N HIS A 31 -33.44 8.61 -50.45
CA HIS A 31 -34.08 7.47 -51.14
C HIS A 31 -33.52 6.84 -52.45
N GLY A 32 -33.60 5.49 -52.51
CA GLY A 32 -33.80 4.73 -53.76
C GLY A 32 -33.54 3.21 -53.68
N HIS A 33 -34.60 2.40 -53.79
CA HIS A 33 -34.62 0.92 -53.77
C HIS A 33 -34.33 0.27 -55.14
N GLY A 34 -33.74 -0.94 -55.14
CA GLY A 34 -34.23 -2.09 -55.93
C GLY A 34 -33.43 -2.62 -57.14
N GLY A 35 -33.13 -3.94 -57.14
CA GLY A 35 -33.43 -4.81 -58.30
C GLY A 35 -32.32 -5.36 -59.24
N VAL A 36 -31.76 -6.53 -58.91
CA VAL A 36 -31.68 -7.79 -59.70
C VAL A 36 -31.06 -7.87 -61.14
N ARG A 37 -29.98 -8.69 -61.23
CA ARG A 37 -29.47 -9.68 -62.24
C ARG A 37 -29.14 -9.35 -63.73
N ALA A 38 -27.90 -9.80 -64.04
CA ALA A 38 -27.44 -10.69 -65.13
C ALA A 38 -27.19 -10.13 -66.54
N PHE A 39 -25.93 -10.25 -67.03
CA PHE A 39 -25.50 -11.24 -68.05
C PHE A 39 -24.02 -11.04 -68.48
N LEU A 40 -23.36 -12.15 -68.85
CA LEU A 40 -22.20 -12.36 -69.76
C LEU A 40 -20.94 -11.45 -69.59
N GLY A 41 -19.73 -11.95 -69.38
CA GLY A 41 -19.08 -13.08 -70.05
C GLY A 41 -18.03 -12.53 -71.02
N SER A 42 -16.75 -12.54 -70.63
CA SER A 42 -15.60 -12.65 -71.55
C SER A 42 -14.32 -12.96 -70.77
N GLU A 43 -13.77 -14.13 -71.09
CA GLU A 43 -12.47 -14.62 -70.69
C GLU A 43 -11.36 -13.75 -71.31
N VAL A 44 -10.35 -13.42 -70.51
CA VAL A 44 -9.00 -13.10 -71.00
C VAL A 44 -8.02 -13.94 -70.21
N ILE A 45 -7.49 -14.97 -70.86
CA ILE A 45 -6.39 -15.80 -70.36
C ILE A 45 -5.08 -15.01 -70.54
N GLY A 46 -4.36 -14.81 -69.44
CA GLY A 46 -3.08 -14.09 -69.40
C GLY A 46 -2.17 -14.57 -68.26
N ASN A 47 -1.66 -15.79 -68.43
CA ASN A 47 -0.39 -16.35 -67.97
C ASN A 47 0.32 -15.87 -66.67
N THR A 48 0.71 -16.88 -65.88
CA THR A 48 1.97 -17.04 -65.08
C THR A 48 2.23 -16.26 -63.77
N ARG A 49 2.37 -17.08 -62.71
CA ARG A 49 3.31 -17.06 -61.55
C ARG A 49 2.78 -16.60 -60.18
N PRO A 50 3.21 -17.30 -59.10
CA PRO A 50 2.70 -17.10 -57.75
C PRO A 50 3.32 -15.86 -57.14
N PHE A 51 2.46 -14.99 -56.62
CA PHE A 51 2.86 -13.82 -55.86
C PHE A 51 3.39 -14.26 -54.48
N LYS A 52 4.64 -14.74 -54.41
CA LYS A 52 5.37 -14.84 -53.16
C LYS A 52 5.67 -13.42 -52.69
N ARG A 53 4.84 -12.87 -51.78
CA ARG A 53 5.20 -11.69 -51.00
C ARG A 53 6.40 -12.06 -50.13
N GLY A 54 7.60 -11.76 -50.63
CA GLY A 54 8.84 -11.83 -49.87
C GLY A 54 8.81 -10.79 -48.76
N LEU A 55 8.96 -11.25 -47.54
CA LEU A 55 9.18 -10.43 -46.36
C LEU A 55 10.64 -9.94 -46.40
N LEU A 56 10.92 -8.90 -47.19
CA LEU A 56 12.21 -8.21 -47.16
C LEU A 56 12.25 -7.28 -45.94
N PHE A 57 12.55 -7.84 -44.76
CA PHE A 57 13.08 -7.01 -43.68
C PHE A 57 14.46 -6.53 -44.12
N SER A 58 14.60 -5.24 -44.41
CA SER A 58 15.90 -4.68 -44.80
C SER A 58 16.87 -4.81 -43.63
N ALA A 59 18.14 -5.12 -43.88
CA ALA A 59 19.17 -5.17 -42.83
C ALA A 59 19.25 -3.85 -42.02
N LEU A 60 18.88 -2.72 -42.64
CA LEU A 60 18.71 -1.41 -42.00
C LEU A 60 17.60 -1.38 -40.93
N SER A 61 16.48 -2.07 -41.16
CA SER A 61 15.40 -2.19 -40.16
C SER A 61 15.79 -3.04 -38.96
N TYR A 62 16.62 -4.06 -39.18
CA TYR A 62 17.16 -4.91 -38.10
C TYR A 62 18.22 -4.17 -37.26
N LEU A 63 19.17 -3.47 -37.90
CA LEU A 63 20.13 -2.61 -37.20
C LEU A 63 19.45 -1.46 -36.44
N GLY A 64 18.40 -0.87 -37.01
CA GLY A 64 17.58 0.14 -36.33
C GLY A 64 16.88 -0.41 -35.09
N PHE A 65 16.40 -1.66 -35.14
CA PHE A 65 15.79 -2.32 -34.00
C PHE A 65 16.81 -2.69 -32.91
N GLU A 66 17.97 -3.24 -33.27
CA GLU A 66 19.04 -3.56 -32.31
C GLU A 66 19.59 -2.31 -31.63
N THR A 67 19.82 -1.22 -32.38
CA THR A 67 20.24 0.06 -31.80
C THR A 67 19.18 0.65 -30.87
N TYR A 68 17.90 0.61 -31.26
CA TYR A 68 16.79 0.99 -30.36
C TYR A 68 16.77 0.13 -29.09
N GLN A 69 17.01 -1.18 -29.20
CA GLN A 69 17.05 -2.08 -28.04
C GLN A 69 18.22 -1.76 -27.12
N VAL A 70 19.41 -1.46 -27.66
CA VAL A 70 20.57 -1.05 -26.86
C VAL A 70 20.36 0.32 -26.21
N PHE A 71 19.83 1.32 -26.93
CA PHE A 71 19.54 2.63 -26.37
C PHE A 71 18.44 2.60 -25.31
N SER A 72 17.37 1.82 -25.53
CA SER A 72 16.31 1.63 -24.54
C SER A 72 16.83 0.91 -23.30
N GLN A 73 17.67 -0.12 -23.45
CA GLN A 73 18.31 -0.80 -22.33
C GLN A 73 19.22 0.16 -21.54
N ALA A 74 20.05 0.95 -22.24
CA ALA A 74 20.93 1.93 -21.61
C ALA A 74 20.14 3.03 -20.87
N ALA A 75 19.04 3.52 -21.47
CA ALA A 75 18.16 4.49 -20.84
C ALA A 75 17.45 3.93 -19.61
N VAL A 76 17.01 2.67 -19.65
CA VAL A 76 16.43 1.98 -18.49
C VAL A 76 17.47 1.83 -17.39
N VAL A 77 18.69 1.38 -17.70
CA VAL A 77 19.78 1.25 -16.70
C VAL A 77 20.10 2.60 -16.05
N HIS A 78 20.24 3.65 -16.85
CA HIS A 78 20.48 5.00 -16.32
C HIS A 78 19.32 5.50 -15.45
N ALA A 79 18.07 5.26 -15.84
CA ALA A 79 16.91 5.61 -15.03
C ALA A 79 16.88 4.83 -13.71
N THR A 80 17.18 3.53 -13.73
CA THR A 80 17.24 2.70 -12.51
C THR A 80 18.36 3.15 -11.56
N ALA A 81 19.55 3.49 -12.10
CA ALA A 81 20.65 3.99 -11.28
C ALA A 81 20.28 5.31 -10.59
N LYS A 82 19.60 6.21 -11.33
CA LYS A 82 19.10 7.47 -10.77
C LYS A 82 18.06 7.25 -9.67
N VAL A 83 17.14 6.30 -9.83
CA VAL A 83 16.14 5.96 -8.79
C VAL A 83 16.83 5.42 -7.55
N GLU A 84 17.81 4.53 -7.70
CA GLU A 84 18.55 3.95 -6.59
C GLU A 84 19.28 5.02 -5.74
N GLU A 85 19.91 6.02 -6.38
CA GLU A 85 20.52 7.15 -5.67
C GLU A 85 19.50 7.94 -4.83
N ILE A 86 18.29 8.15 -5.38
CA ILE A 86 17.20 8.85 -4.67
C ILE A 86 16.71 8.01 -3.48
N LEU A 87 16.60 6.69 -3.65
CA LEU A 87 16.19 5.77 -2.58
C LEU A 87 17.21 5.79 -1.43
N GLN A 88 18.51 5.73 -1.74
CA GLN A 88 19.57 5.82 -0.74
C GLN A 88 19.54 7.16 0.01
N GLN A 89 19.32 8.27 -0.71
CA GLN A 89 19.18 9.58 -0.09
C GLN A 89 17.93 9.65 0.82
N ALA A 90 16.81 9.07 0.38
CA ALA A 90 15.58 9.02 1.16
C ALA A 90 15.74 8.17 2.43
N ASP A 91 16.42 7.02 2.34
CA ASP A 91 16.67 6.16 3.48
C ASP A 91 17.64 6.82 4.48
N TYR A 92 18.68 7.52 4.01
CA TYR A 92 19.54 8.33 4.87
C TYR A 92 18.77 9.45 5.60
N LEU A 93 17.89 10.18 4.90
CA LEU A 93 17.07 11.23 5.52
C LEU A 93 16.08 10.65 6.54
N TYR A 94 15.56 9.45 6.30
CA TYR A 94 14.71 8.74 7.24
C TYR A 94 15.47 8.34 8.51
N GLU A 95 16.64 7.70 8.35
CA GLU A 95 17.48 7.25 9.48
C GLU A 95 18.01 8.42 10.32
N SER A 96 18.25 9.58 9.70
CA SER A 96 18.67 10.81 10.39
C SER A 96 17.52 11.60 11.04
N GLY A 97 16.26 11.15 10.89
CA GLY A 97 15.09 11.82 11.47
C GLY A 97 14.72 13.15 10.79
N GLU A 98 15.21 13.38 9.58
CA GLU A 98 15.01 14.62 8.81
C GLU A 98 13.68 14.56 8.02
N THR A 99 12.56 14.38 8.74
CA THR A 99 11.23 14.08 8.17
C THR A 99 10.78 15.08 7.11
N GLU A 100 10.98 16.39 7.33
CA GLU A 100 10.58 17.42 6.38
C GLU A 100 11.39 17.38 5.08
N LYS A 101 12.71 17.21 5.19
CA LYS A 101 13.59 17.10 4.01
C LYS A 101 13.28 15.83 3.23
N LEU A 102 13.01 14.72 3.93
CA LEU A 102 12.58 13.46 3.32
C LEU A 102 11.29 13.65 2.51
N TYR A 103 10.28 14.29 3.11
CA TYR A 103 9.01 14.55 2.43
C TYR A 103 9.19 15.47 1.22
N GLN A 104 9.98 16.54 1.35
CA GLN A 104 10.30 17.45 0.24
C GLN A 104 11.03 16.76 -0.92
N LEU A 105 11.95 15.84 -0.62
CA LEU A 105 12.64 15.03 -1.63
C LEU A 105 11.65 14.13 -2.38
N LEU A 106 10.87 13.33 -1.65
CA LEU A 106 10.00 12.31 -2.24
C LEU A 106 8.78 12.89 -2.96
N THR A 107 8.29 14.06 -2.54
CA THR A 107 7.15 14.73 -3.20
C THR A 107 7.44 15.11 -4.65
N GLN A 108 8.72 15.29 -5.01
CA GLN A 108 9.13 15.52 -6.41
C GLN A 108 8.84 14.30 -7.31
N TYR A 109 8.65 13.12 -6.71
CA TYR A 109 8.40 11.85 -7.37
C TYR A 109 6.99 11.31 -7.10
N LYS A 110 6.04 12.17 -6.70
CA LYS A 110 4.66 11.76 -6.41
C LYS A 110 3.93 11.09 -7.59
N GLU A 111 4.31 11.41 -8.82
CA GLU A 111 3.76 10.80 -10.05
C GLU A 111 4.60 9.59 -10.52
N SER A 112 5.59 9.15 -9.74
CA SER A 112 6.39 7.96 -10.06
C SER A 112 5.53 6.71 -10.08
N GLU A 113 5.91 5.76 -10.93
CA GLU A 113 5.30 4.43 -11.01
C GLU A 113 6.20 3.36 -10.33
N ASP A 114 7.27 3.81 -9.67
CA ASP A 114 8.17 2.98 -8.90
C ASP A 114 7.61 2.73 -7.50
N ALA A 115 7.41 1.44 -7.16
CA ALA A 115 6.82 1.04 -5.89
C ALA A 115 7.66 1.48 -4.67
N GLU A 116 9.00 1.47 -4.81
CA GLU A 116 9.94 1.77 -3.73
C GLU A 116 9.93 3.25 -3.34
N LEU A 117 9.74 4.13 -4.31
CA LEU A 117 9.52 5.56 -4.06
C LEU A 117 8.14 5.81 -3.45
N LEU A 118 7.09 5.15 -3.96
CA LEU A 118 5.71 5.40 -3.57
C LEU A 118 5.42 4.99 -2.11
N TRP A 119 5.88 3.82 -1.65
CA TRP A 119 5.63 3.45 -0.25
C TRP A 119 6.45 4.32 0.72
N ARG A 120 7.66 4.76 0.32
CA ARG A 120 8.46 5.70 1.12
C ARG A 120 7.80 7.06 1.20
N LEU A 121 7.16 7.52 0.12
CA LEU A 121 6.39 8.75 0.12
C LEU A 121 5.16 8.62 1.03
N ALA A 122 4.44 7.49 0.99
CA ALA A 122 3.35 7.21 1.92
C ALA A 122 3.79 7.31 3.39
N ARG A 123 4.93 6.68 3.73
CA ARG A 123 5.56 6.80 5.06
C ARG A 123 5.85 8.25 5.41
N ALA A 124 6.53 8.98 4.53
CA ALA A 124 6.92 10.36 4.78
C ALA A 124 5.71 11.28 4.97
N SER A 125 4.67 11.16 4.12
CA SER A 125 3.39 11.88 4.28
C SER A 125 2.76 11.62 5.66
N ARG A 126 2.73 10.36 6.08
CA ARG A 126 2.20 9.99 7.40
C ARG A 126 3.06 10.56 8.53
N ASP A 127 4.39 10.50 8.42
CA ASP A 127 5.28 11.01 9.46
C ASP A 127 5.14 12.54 9.62
N ILE A 128 4.95 13.29 8.52
CA ILE A 128 4.57 14.72 8.59
C ILE A 128 3.23 14.91 9.28
N ALA A 129 2.22 14.08 9.00
CA ALA A 129 0.92 14.15 9.67
C ALA A 129 1.03 13.92 11.19
N GLN A 130 2.02 13.17 11.66
CA GLN A 130 2.21 12.90 13.09
C GLN A 130 3.04 13.97 13.82
N LEU A 131 3.59 14.97 13.11
CA LEU A 131 4.29 16.07 13.77
C LEU A 131 3.32 16.94 14.58
N SER A 132 3.77 17.38 15.75
CA SER A 132 2.98 18.23 16.65
C SER A 132 2.62 19.61 16.05
N LYS A 133 3.39 20.07 15.07
CA LYS A 133 3.17 21.35 14.37
C LYS A 133 2.15 21.28 13.23
N THR A 134 1.78 20.09 12.77
CA THR A 134 0.86 19.91 11.65
C THR A 134 -0.58 20.15 12.12
N SER A 135 -1.35 20.95 11.38
CA SER A 135 -2.74 21.26 11.75
C SER A 135 -3.67 20.06 11.51
N GLU A 136 -4.80 19.98 12.22
CA GLU A 136 -5.74 18.85 12.04
C GLU A 136 -6.29 18.74 10.61
N GLU A 137 -6.48 19.88 9.93
CA GLU A 137 -6.90 19.92 8.52
C GLU A 137 -5.82 19.33 7.60
N GLU A 138 -4.56 19.71 7.82
CA GLU A 138 -3.42 19.22 7.04
C GLU A 138 -3.15 17.74 7.32
N LYS A 139 -3.25 17.30 8.58
CA LYS A 139 -3.16 15.88 8.96
C LYS A 139 -4.14 15.03 8.17
N LYS A 140 -5.41 15.47 8.09
CA LYS A 140 -6.42 14.75 7.32
C LYS A 140 -6.00 14.61 5.87
N VAL A 141 -5.59 15.69 5.21
CA VAL A 141 -5.13 15.66 3.81
C VAL A 141 -3.98 14.68 3.62
N LEU A 142 -2.93 14.78 4.44
CA LEU A 142 -1.74 13.94 4.36
C LEU A 142 -2.03 12.45 4.58
N VAL A 143 -2.95 12.11 5.49
CA VAL A 143 -3.34 10.71 5.75
C VAL A 143 -4.06 10.10 4.54
N TYR A 144 -4.94 10.84 3.86
CA TYR A 144 -5.56 10.35 2.62
C TYR A 144 -4.57 10.28 1.45
N GLU A 145 -3.65 11.23 1.33
CA GLU A 145 -2.58 11.18 0.32
C GLU A 145 -1.66 9.98 0.54
N ALA A 146 -1.27 9.72 1.79
CA ALA A 146 -0.46 8.57 2.16
C ALA A 146 -1.13 7.25 1.75
N LEU A 147 -2.45 7.12 1.95
CA LEU A 147 -3.21 5.97 1.50
C LEU A 147 -3.16 5.80 -0.02
N GLU A 148 -3.31 6.88 -0.78
CA GLU A 148 -3.26 6.81 -2.25
C GLU A 148 -1.87 6.39 -2.74
N TYR A 149 -0.80 6.93 -2.16
CA TYR A 149 0.57 6.52 -2.48
C TYR A 149 0.84 5.06 -2.12
N ALA A 150 0.41 4.60 -0.94
CA ALA A 150 0.60 3.22 -0.50
C ALA A 150 -0.20 2.24 -1.38
N LYS A 151 -1.41 2.61 -1.77
CA LYS A 151 -2.24 1.83 -2.70
C LYS A 151 -1.57 1.69 -4.05
N ARG A 152 -1.07 2.80 -4.62
CA ARG A 152 -0.32 2.77 -5.89
C ARG A 152 0.95 1.93 -5.76
N ALA A 153 1.69 2.05 -4.67
CA ALA A 153 2.87 1.20 -4.44
C ALA A 153 2.53 -0.29 -4.49
N LEU A 154 1.43 -0.68 -3.85
CA LEU A 154 0.95 -2.05 -3.85
C LEU A 154 0.51 -2.51 -5.26
N GLU A 155 -0.21 -1.69 -6.00
CA GLU A 155 -0.61 -1.98 -7.39
C GLU A 155 0.60 -2.17 -8.32
N LYS A 156 1.73 -1.53 -8.01
CA LYS A 156 3.00 -1.67 -8.77
C LYS A 156 3.81 -2.87 -8.37
N ASN A 157 3.77 -3.27 -7.09
CA ASN A 157 4.49 -4.43 -6.60
C ASN A 157 3.79 -5.12 -5.44
N GLU A 158 2.91 -6.07 -5.75
CA GLU A 158 2.22 -6.93 -4.77
C GLU A 158 3.18 -7.91 -4.05
N SER A 159 4.43 -8.03 -4.49
CA SER A 159 5.45 -8.83 -3.79
C SER A 159 6.29 -8.02 -2.80
N SER A 160 6.06 -6.70 -2.69
CA SER A 160 6.75 -5.85 -1.72
C SER A 160 6.09 -5.92 -0.35
N PHE A 161 6.81 -6.48 0.63
CA PHE A 161 6.34 -6.50 2.02
C PHE A 161 6.10 -5.08 2.56
N ALA A 162 6.91 -4.11 2.13
CA ALA A 162 6.81 -2.72 2.56
C ALA A 162 5.54 -2.06 1.99
N ALA A 163 5.18 -2.32 0.74
CA ALA A 163 3.93 -1.84 0.15
C ALA A 163 2.71 -2.40 0.91
N HIS A 164 2.70 -3.70 1.20
CA HIS A 164 1.66 -4.32 2.05
C HIS A 164 1.58 -3.68 3.44
N LYS A 165 2.73 -3.51 4.12
CA LYS A 165 2.80 -2.88 5.44
C LYS A 165 2.23 -1.47 5.44
N TRP A 166 2.71 -0.61 4.54
CA TRP A 166 2.29 0.80 4.50
C TRP A 166 0.85 0.96 4.05
N TYR A 167 0.36 0.12 3.14
CA TYR A 167 -1.06 0.12 2.76
C TYR A 167 -1.97 -0.19 3.95
N ALA A 168 -1.64 -1.22 4.73
CA ALA A 168 -2.40 -1.56 5.93
C ALA A 168 -2.37 -0.46 7.01
N ILE A 169 -1.20 0.16 7.23
CA ILE A 169 -1.06 1.30 8.16
C ILE A 169 -1.93 2.46 7.70
N CYS A 170 -1.85 2.87 6.43
CA CYS A 170 -2.61 4.01 5.92
C CYS A 170 -4.12 3.74 5.93
N ILE A 171 -4.57 2.50 5.67
CA ILE A 171 -5.99 2.13 5.82
C ILE A 171 -6.44 2.29 7.29
N SER A 172 -5.58 1.91 8.24
CA SER A 172 -5.87 2.09 9.67
C SER A 172 -6.00 3.56 10.03
N ASP A 173 -5.08 4.41 9.55
CA ASP A 173 -5.05 5.84 9.83
C ASP A 173 -6.28 6.57 9.26
N VAL A 174 -6.70 6.29 8.00
CA VAL A 174 -7.93 6.90 7.45
C VAL A 174 -9.18 6.47 8.23
N GLY A 175 -9.15 5.31 8.89
CA GLY A 175 -10.25 4.80 9.70
C GLY A 175 -10.64 5.73 10.85
N ASP A 176 -9.72 6.59 11.32
CA ASP A 176 -10.01 7.59 12.34
C ASP A 176 -10.89 8.75 11.82
N TYR A 177 -10.94 8.95 10.49
CA TYR A 177 -11.78 9.95 9.84
C TYR A 177 -13.09 9.39 9.23
N GLU A 178 -13.14 8.09 8.94
CA GLU A 178 -14.28 7.42 8.31
C GLU A 178 -15.31 6.86 9.32
N GLY A 179 -14.94 6.87 10.60
CA GLY A 179 -15.79 6.42 11.70
C GLY A 179 -15.81 4.91 11.92
N ILE A 180 -16.44 4.51 13.03
CA ILE A 180 -16.29 3.15 13.60
C ILE A 180 -16.75 2.02 12.67
N LYS A 181 -17.76 2.25 11.83
CA LYS A 181 -18.26 1.23 10.89
C LYS A 181 -17.21 0.88 9.84
N VAL A 182 -16.60 1.90 9.23
CA VAL A 182 -15.55 1.71 8.20
C VAL A 182 -14.29 1.14 8.85
N LYS A 183 -13.91 1.61 10.05
CA LYS A 183 -12.78 1.06 10.80
C LYS A 183 -12.93 -0.44 11.08
N ILE A 184 -14.11 -0.89 11.51
CA ILE A 184 -14.40 -2.31 11.71
C ILE A 184 -14.47 -3.05 10.36
N ALA A 185 -15.00 -2.43 9.31
CA ALA A 185 -15.09 -3.04 7.99
C ALA A 185 -13.69 -3.34 7.39
N ASN A 186 -12.76 -2.40 7.55
CA ASN A 186 -11.40 -2.49 7.04
C ASN A 186 -10.49 -3.43 7.86
N ALA A 187 -10.94 -3.90 9.02
CA ALA A 187 -10.14 -4.73 9.91
C ALA A 187 -9.57 -5.99 9.25
N TYR A 188 -10.36 -6.64 8.40
CA TYR A 188 -9.93 -7.85 7.68
C TYR A 188 -8.88 -7.53 6.61
N ILE A 189 -9.09 -6.46 5.85
CA ILE A 189 -8.14 -5.99 4.84
C ILE A 189 -6.79 -5.69 5.50
N ILE A 190 -6.81 -4.92 6.59
CA ILE A 190 -5.60 -4.59 7.37
C ILE A 190 -4.87 -5.86 7.82
N LYS A 191 -5.60 -6.83 8.39
CA LYS A 191 -5.03 -8.11 8.83
C LYS A 191 -4.39 -8.88 7.68
N GLU A 192 -5.09 -9.04 6.56
CA GLU A 192 -4.60 -9.77 5.39
C GLU A 192 -3.30 -9.17 4.85
N HIS A 193 -3.21 -7.83 4.79
CA HIS A 193 -2.00 -7.16 4.34
C HIS A 193 -0.84 -7.27 5.35
N PHE A 194 -1.11 -7.22 6.67
CA PHE A 194 -0.06 -7.50 7.66
C PHE A 194 0.43 -8.94 7.61
N GLU A 195 -0.47 -9.92 7.51
CA GLU A 195 -0.10 -11.33 7.36
C GLU A 195 0.73 -11.54 6.09
N LYS A 196 0.35 -10.91 4.97
CA LYS A 196 1.13 -10.99 3.72
C LYS A 196 2.49 -10.30 3.84
N ALA A 197 2.59 -9.16 4.51
CA ALA A 197 3.86 -8.51 4.77
C ALA A 197 4.80 -9.40 5.60
N ILE A 198 4.27 -10.08 6.63
CA ILE A 198 5.02 -11.04 7.46
C ILE A 198 5.44 -12.28 6.66
N GLU A 199 4.60 -12.76 5.75
CA GLU A 199 4.93 -13.87 4.84
C GLU A 199 6.10 -13.51 3.92
N LEU A 200 6.04 -12.31 3.31
CA LEU A 200 7.05 -11.81 2.37
C LEU A 200 8.37 -11.45 3.08
N ASN A 201 8.31 -10.87 4.28
CA ASN A 201 9.47 -10.59 5.10
C ASN A 201 9.24 -10.95 6.57
N PRO A 202 9.56 -12.20 6.98
CA PRO A 202 9.37 -12.66 8.35
C PRO A 202 10.36 -12.05 9.34
N LYS A 203 11.32 -11.22 8.88
CA LYS A 203 12.29 -10.50 9.70
C LYS A 203 11.91 -9.02 9.93
N ASP A 204 10.80 -8.55 9.39
CA ASP A 204 10.30 -7.20 9.69
C ASP A 204 9.57 -7.19 11.03
N ALA A 205 10.28 -6.80 12.11
CA ALA A 205 9.72 -6.73 13.45
C ALA A 205 8.50 -5.79 13.53
N THR A 206 8.49 -4.70 12.73
CA THR A 206 7.40 -3.74 12.66
C THR A 206 6.09 -4.36 12.17
N SER A 207 6.09 -5.11 11.06
CA SER A 207 4.90 -5.83 10.57
C SER A 207 4.38 -6.84 11.60
N ILE A 208 5.28 -7.57 12.26
CA ILE A 208 4.92 -8.54 13.31
C ILE A 208 4.27 -7.83 14.50
N HIS A 209 4.84 -6.71 14.93
CA HIS A 209 4.31 -5.88 15.99
C HIS A 209 2.94 -5.29 15.67
N LEU A 210 2.74 -4.80 14.44
CA LEU A 210 1.45 -4.27 13.97
C LEU A 210 0.36 -5.35 13.97
N MET A 211 0.71 -6.60 13.64
CA MET A 211 -0.21 -7.73 13.79
C MET A 211 -0.55 -8.00 15.27
N GLY A 212 0.42 -7.83 16.17
CA GLY A 212 0.18 -7.87 17.62
C GLY A 212 -0.76 -6.75 18.09
N ILE A 213 -0.60 -5.52 17.58
CA ILE A 213 -1.52 -4.40 17.85
C ILE A 213 -2.93 -4.77 17.38
N TRP A 214 -3.08 -5.30 16.17
CA TRP A 214 -4.37 -5.75 15.65
C TRP A 214 -5.03 -6.74 16.63
N CYS A 215 -4.31 -7.79 17.02
CA CYS A 215 -4.80 -8.78 17.99
C CYS A 215 -5.23 -8.14 19.32
N TYR A 216 -4.38 -7.25 19.86
CA TYR A 216 -4.63 -6.56 21.13
C TYR A 216 -5.89 -5.68 21.04
N THR A 217 -6.05 -4.93 19.95
CA THR A 217 -7.23 -4.07 19.72
C THR A 217 -8.53 -4.86 19.66
N PHE A 218 -8.56 -6.01 18.97
CA PHE A 218 -9.77 -6.84 18.89
C PHE A 218 -10.04 -7.63 20.17
N ALA A 219 -9.01 -7.97 20.95
CA ALA A 219 -9.17 -8.53 22.29
C ALA A 219 -9.75 -7.49 23.27
N GLU A 220 -9.31 -6.23 23.19
CA GLU A 220 -9.77 -5.13 24.03
C GLU A 220 -11.09 -4.49 23.55
N MET A 221 -11.60 -4.89 22.37
CA MET A 221 -12.76 -4.26 21.75
C MET A 221 -13.96 -4.16 22.72
N PRO A 222 -14.49 -2.94 22.97
CA PRO A 222 -15.67 -2.74 23.82
C PRO A 222 -16.91 -3.49 23.32
N TRP A 223 -17.79 -3.87 24.25
CA TRP A 223 -19.00 -4.66 23.93
C TRP A 223 -19.90 -4.02 22.86
N TYR A 224 -20.00 -2.68 22.82
CA TYR A 224 -20.84 -1.98 21.84
C TYR A 224 -20.24 -2.05 20.43
N GLN A 225 -18.91 -1.96 20.31
CA GLN A 225 -18.21 -2.13 19.03
C GLN A 225 -18.36 -3.57 18.52
N ARG A 226 -18.32 -4.57 19.42
CA ARG A 226 -18.61 -5.97 19.06
C ARG A 226 -20.01 -6.15 18.49
N ARG A 227 -21.02 -5.41 18.99
CA ARG A 227 -22.38 -5.44 18.42
C ARG A 227 -22.41 -4.86 17.02
N ILE A 228 -21.73 -3.73 16.77
CA ILE A 228 -21.61 -3.15 15.43
C ILE A 228 -20.95 -4.16 14.48
N ALA A 229 -19.87 -4.81 14.92
CA ALA A 229 -19.17 -5.81 14.12
C ALA A 229 -20.06 -7.01 13.74
N LYS A 230 -20.94 -7.48 14.64
CA LYS A 230 -21.93 -8.54 14.37
C LYS A 230 -23.01 -8.15 13.36
N VAL A 231 -23.28 -6.85 13.19
CA VAL A 231 -24.21 -6.35 12.17
C VAL A 231 -23.54 -6.32 10.80
N LEU A 232 -22.25 -5.95 10.76
CA LEU A 232 -21.49 -5.85 9.51
C LEU A 232 -21.03 -7.22 8.98
N PHE A 233 -20.77 -8.16 9.89
CA PHE A 233 -20.15 -9.44 9.55
C PHE A 233 -20.87 -10.62 10.21
N ALA A 234 -21.04 -11.71 9.45
CA ALA A 234 -21.47 -12.98 10.00
C ALA A 234 -20.50 -13.48 11.09
N ASN A 235 -19.19 -13.34 10.83
CA ASN A 235 -18.12 -13.58 11.80
C ASN A 235 -17.34 -12.27 12.01
N PRO A 236 -17.52 -11.58 13.14
CA PRO A 236 -16.75 -10.38 13.47
C PRO A 236 -15.24 -10.65 13.60
N PRO A 237 -14.38 -9.69 13.23
CA PRO A 237 -12.97 -9.78 13.55
C PRO A 237 -12.81 -9.87 15.07
N SER A 238 -12.09 -10.89 15.52
CA SER A 238 -11.86 -11.15 16.95
C SER A 238 -10.47 -11.75 17.13
N SER A 239 -9.92 -11.56 18.33
CA SER A 239 -8.63 -12.09 18.74
C SER A 239 -8.54 -12.10 20.26
N THR A 240 -7.41 -12.58 20.79
CA THR A 240 -7.15 -12.78 22.22
C THR A 240 -5.86 -12.08 22.65
N TYR A 241 -5.73 -11.81 23.95
CA TYR A 241 -4.50 -11.25 24.49
C TYR A 241 -3.32 -12.22 24.36
N GLU A 242 -3.57 -13.53 24.37
CA GLU A 242 -2.58 -14.57 24.13
C GLU A 242 -2.03 -14.53 22.70
N GLU A 243 -2.88 -14.28 21.69
CA GLU A 243 -2.43 -14.10 20.32
C GLU A 243 -1.59 -12.83 20.16
N ALA A 244 -2.03 -11.71 20.74
CA ALA A 244 -1.26 -10.47 20.75
C ALA A 244 0.12 -10.68 21.38
N LEU A 245 0.17 -11.38 22.52
CA LEU A 245 1.40 -11.68 23.23
C LEU A 245 2.38 -12.49 22.37
N LYS A 246 1.89 -13.48 21.61
CA LYS A 246 2.74 -14.26 20.68
C LYS A 246 3.41 -13.38 19.63
N TYR A 247 2.66 -12.46 19.03
CA TYR A 247 3.20 -11.54 18.03
C TYR A 247 4.20 -10.55 18.64
N PHE A 248 3.89 -9.94 19.78
CA PHE A 248 4.82 -9.01 20.43
C PHE A 248 6.15 -9.67 20.84
N HIS A 249 6.12 -10.91 21.36
CA HIS A 249 7.34 -11.67 21.63
C HIS A 249 8.08 -12.04 20.36
N ARG A 250 7.37 -12.42 19.30
CA ARG A 250 7.99 -12.73 18.01
C ARG A 250 8.70 -11.51 17.43
N ALA A 251 8.10 -10.31 17.53
CA ALA A 251 8.75 -9.08 17.10
C ALA A 251 10.04 -8.83 17.88
N GLU A 252 10.00 -8.99 19.21
CA GLU A 252 11.18 -8.86 20.08
C GLU A 252 12.25 -9.92 19.85
N GLN A 253 11.87 -11.13 19.40
CA GLN A 253 12.82 -12.19 19.04
C GLN A 253 13.52 -11.92 17.71
N VAL A 254 12.80 -11.29 16.78
CA VAL A 254 13.32 -10.95 15.44
C VAL A 254 14.28 -9.77 15.51
N ASP A 255 13.92 -8.74 16.25
CA ASP A 255 14.74 -7.55 16.46
C ASP A 255 14.63 -7.09 17.92
N PRO A 256 15.57 -7.48 18.80
CA PRO A 256 15.51 -7.14 20.21
C PRO A 256 15.59 -5.64 20.46
N ASN A 257 14.71 -5.12 21.34
CA ASN A 257 14.67 -3.72 21.73
C ASN A 257 14.50 -2.74 20.55
N PHE A 258 13.85 -3.17 19.46
CA PHE A 258 13.64 -2.37 18.25
C PHE A 258 12.63 -1.22 18.44
N TYR A 259 11.64 -1.39 19.33
CA TYR A 259 10.58 -0.40 19.51
C TYR A 259 10.07 -0.38 20.95
N SER A 260 10.19 0.77 21.61
CA SER A 260 9.71 1.02 22.97
C SER A 260 8.23 0.64 23.15
N LYS A 261 7.41 0.88 22.13
CA LYS A 261 5.97 0.57 22.12
C LYS A 261 5.71 -0.92 22.22
N ASN A 262 6.55 -1.75 21.61
CA ASN A 262 6.46 -3.20 21.73
C ASN A 262 6.63 -3.66 23.18
N LEU A 263 7.62 -3.11 23.88
CA LEU A 263 7.89 -3.41 25.30
C LEU A 263 6.72 -3.00 26.20
N LEU A 264 6.15 -1.81 25.96
CA LEU A 264 4.97 -1.34 26.68
C LEU A 264 3.77 -2.27 26.46
N LEU A 265 3.52 -2.65 25.20
CA LEU A 265 2.40 -3.54 24.87
C LEU A 265 2.60 -4.96 25.41
N LEU A 266 3.83 -5.48 25.49
CA LEU A 266 4.13 -6.70 26.23
C LEU A 266 3.70 -6.57 27.70
N GLY A 267 4.10 -5.48 28.36
CA GLY A 267 3.71 -5.18 29.73
C GLY A 267 2.20 -5.10 29.93
N LYS A 268 1.50 -4.32 29.10
CA LYS A 268 0.03 -4.15 29.13
C LYS A 268 -0.69 -5.46 28.86
N THR A 269 -0.22 -6.27 27.91
CA THR A 269 -0.82 -7.57 27.59
C THR A 269 -0.69 -8.53 28.78
N TYR A 270 0.47 -8.57 29.45
CA TYR A 270 0.62 -9.37 30.66
C TYR A 270 -0.28 -8.90 31.82
N LEU A 271 -0.53 -7.59 31.97
CA LEU A 271 -1.52 -7.08 32.93
C LEU A 271 -2.92 -7.62 32.62
N LYS A 272 -3.34 -7.61 31.35
CA LYS A 272 -4.64 -8.16 30.92
C LYS A 272 -4.76 -9.65 31.18
N LEU A 273 -3.63 -10.37 31.12
CA LEU A 273 -3.52 -11.79 31.45
C LEU A 273 -3.28 -12.06 32.95
N ASN A 274 -3.40 -11.03 33.81
CA ASN A 274 -3.18 -11.10 35.25
C ASN A 274 -1.78 -11.61 35.68
N ASN A 275 -0.78 -11.56 34.79
CA ASN A 275 0.59 -11.94 35.10
C ASN A 275 1.42 -10.72 35.51
N LYS A 276 1.21 -10.27 36.75
CA LYS A 276 1.86 -9.06 37.30
C LYS A 276 3.39 -9.12 37.26
N LYS A 277 3.99 -10.30 37.47
CA LYS A 277 5.45 -10.47 37.49
C LYS A 277 6.07 -10.18 36.13
N LEU A 278 5.53 -10.78 35.07
CA LEU A 278 6.02 -10.53 33.72
C LEU A 278 5.62 -9.14 33.21
N ALA A 279 4.45 -8.63 33.61
CA ALA A 279 4.07 -7.25 33.33
C ALA A 279 5.11 -6.26 33.87
N ALA A 280 5.47 -6.38 35.16
CA ALA A 280 6.49 -5.53 35.78
C ALA A 280 7.83 -5.61 35.04
N PHE A 281 8.27 -6.81 34.66
CA PHE A 281 9.52 -7.00 33.92
C PHE A 281 9.54 -6.19 32.60
N TRP A 282 8.49 -6.28 31.79
CA TRP A 282 8.43 -5.58 30.50
C TRP A 282 8.20 -4.08 30.65
N LEU A 283 7.41 -3.65 31.64
CA LEU A 283 7.20 -2.23 31.92
C LEU A 283 8.48 -1.55 32.44
N VAL A 284 9.30 -2.24 33.24
CA VAL A 284 10.62 -1.73 33.65
C VAL A 284 11.53 -1.54 32.42
N LYS A 285 11.52 -2.49 31.47
CA LYS A 285 12.26 -2.33 30.21
C LYS A 285 11.74 -1.14 29.39
N ALA A 286 10.43 -0.99 29.23
CA ALA A 286 9.82 0.12 28.52
C ALA A 286 10.16 1.48 29.16
N LYS A 287 10.12 1.57 30.50
CA LYS A 287 10.54 2.76 31.26
C LYS A 287 12.03 3.08 31.07
N GLY A 288 12.88 2.06 30.97
CA GLY A 288 14.33 2.22 30.80
C GLY A 288 14.80 2.39 29.36
N TYR A 289 13.90 2.38 28.38
CA TYR A 289 14.23 2.48 26.96
C TYR A 289 14.83 3.86 26.63
N PRO A 290 15.93 3.99 25.86
CA PRO A 290 16.48 5.30 25.47
C PRO A 290 15.47 6.14 24.67
N ALA A 291 15.07 7.28 25.18
CA ALA A 291 14.09 8.12 24.50
C ALA A 291 14.73 8.96 23.39
N HIS A 292 14.39 8.65 22.13
CA HIS A 292 14.82 9.40 20.95
C HIS A 292 13.68 10.23 20.36
N THR A 293 12.45 9.73 20.48
CA THR A 293 11.23 10.37 19.99
C THR A 293 10.36 10.87 21.14
N GLU A 294 9.37 11.71 20.82
CA GLU A 294 8.36 12.10 21.81
C GLU A 294 7.47 10.92 22.21
N GLU A 295 7.21 9.98 21.30
CA GLU A 295 6.50 8.74 21.61
C GLU A 295 7.25 7.91 22.66
N ASP A 296 8.58 7.81 22.58
CA ASP A 296 9.38 7.10 23.57
C ASP A 296 9.23 7.71 24.97
N LYS A 297 9.20 9.05 25.09
CA LYS A 297 9.00 9.73 26.38
C LYS A 297 7.60 9.47 26.95
N GLN A 298 6.58 9.49 26.09
CA GLN A 298 5.21 9.15 26.47
C GLN A 298 5.13 7.70 26.97
N ILE A 299 5.79 6.78 26.29
CA ILE A 299 5.87 5.37 26.67
C ILE A 299 6.58 5.18 28.00
N GLN A 300 7.71 5.85 28.23
CA GLN A 300 8.40 5.81 29.53
C GLN A 300 7.48 6.28 30.67
N THR A 301 6.74 7.36 30.42
CA THR A 301 5.80 7.95 31.39
C THR A 301 4.64 7.00 31.69
N GLU A 302 4.00 6.45 30.65
CA GLU A 302 2.92 5.47 30.80
C GLU A 302 3.40 4.21 31.53
N ALA A 303 4.58 3.69 31.17
CA ALA A 303 5.16 2.53 31.82
C ALA A 303 5.44 2.80 33.31
N ALA A 304 5.96 3.98 33.65
CA ALA A 304 6.18 4.37 35.04
C ALA A 304 4.87 4.46 35.83
N GLN A 305 3.81 5.02 35.23
CA GLN A 305 2.49 5.09 35.86
C GLN A 305 1.92 3.68 36.11
N LEU A 306 1.97 2.79 35.11
CA LEU A 306 1.49 1.41 35.25
C LEU A 306 2.25 0.64 36.34
N LEU A 307 3.55 0.89 36.50
CA LEU A 307 4.36 0.29 37.57
C LEU A 307 3.95 0.73 38.97
N THR A 308 3.43 1.96 39.14
CA THR A 308 2.94 2.41 40.47
C THR A 308 1.66 1.71 40.90
N GLY A 309 0.87 1.21 39.95
CA GLY A 309 -0.40 0.52 40.21
C GLY A 309 -0.30 -1.00 40.35
N LEU A 310 0.90 -1.58 40.25
CA LEU A 310 1.16 -3.02 40.20
C LEU A 310 1.31 -3.64 41.59
#